data_AF-A0A1G7JP00-F1
#
_entry.id   AF-A0A1G7JP00-F1
#
_cell.length_a   1.000
_cell.length_b   1.000
_cell.length_c   1.000
_cell.angle_alpha   90.00
_cell.angle_beta   90.00
_cell.angle_gamma   90.00
#
_symmetry.space_group_name_H-M   'P 1'
#
loop_
_entity.id
_entity.type
_entity.pdbx_description
1 polymer ?
#
loop_
_entity_poly.entity_id
_entity_poly.type
_entity_poly.pdbx_seq_one_letter_code
_entity_poly.pdbx_strand_id
1 'polypeptide(L)'
;MKYALNTLLLFLILISCKNQSELNTEIAQMEETELVKITQTDSISELWNVLVFEKGGCLGGEQYVSETEFKREEKALVFSEKYWKEFSDNDKEKLTEFLITKLSDTTKTKVHTCPFFGATNGEMAVYSLQHIHKKNWFDFSDFKEYQEKEYGNATDQPQMWLQNILKNEKERKKLAELYRKELTE
;
A
#
# COMPACT_ATOMS: atom_id res chain seq x y z
N MET A 1 59.76 37.40 -19.00
CA MET A 1 58.97 36.44 -19.80
C MET A 1 58.64 35.12 -19.08
N LYS A 2 59.55 34.49 -18.31
CA LYS A 2 59.24 33.24 -17.56
C LYS A 2 58.07 33.36 -16.57
N TYR A 3 57.96 34.48 -15.86
CA TYR A 3 56.88 34.68 -14.88
C TYR A 3 55.48 34.78 -15.50
N ALA A 4 55.35 35.48 -16.64
CA ALA A 4 54.08 35.63 -17.35
C ALA A 4 53.57 34.31 -17.96
N LEU A 5 54.49 33.45 -18.43
CA LEU A 5 54.12 32.13 -18.96
C LEU A 5 53.59 31.20 -17.85
N ASN A 6 54.20 31.24 -16.66
CA ASN A 6 53.75 30.46 -15.51
C ASN A 6 52.39 30.93 -14.98
N THR A 7 52.09 32.23 -15.03
CA THR A 7 50.77 32.74 -14.62
C THR A 7 49.68 32.31 -15.60
N LEU A 8 49.95 32.33 -16.90
CA LEU A 8 49.01 31.90 -17.94
C LEU A 8 48.67 30.40 -17.82
N LEU A 9 49.67 29.55 -17.54
CA LEU A 9 49.46 28.11 -17.34
C LEU A 9 48.57 27.82 -16.12
N LEU A 10 48.75 28.55 -15.03
CA LEU A 10 47.93 28.44 -13.82
C LEU A 10 46.47 28.81 -14.09
N PHE A 11 46.22 29.89 -14.85
CA PHE A 11 44.86 30.27 -15.23
C PHE A 11 44.17 29.22 -16.11
N LEU A 12 44.90 28.60 -17.05
CA LEU A 12 44.34 27.55 -17.92
C LEU A 12 43.98 26.28 -17.14
N ILE A 13 44.79 25.88 -16.15
CA ILE A 13 44.49 24.73 -15.28
C ILE A 13 43.27 25.01 -14.40
N LEU A 14 43.16 26.23 -13.85
CA LEU A 14 42.03 26.62 -13.01
C LEU A 14 40.69 26.67 -13.78
N ILE A 15 40.70 27.14 -15.04
CA ILE A 15 39.51 27.14 -15.90
C ILE A 15 39.11 25.70 -16.28
N SER A 16 40.10 24.84 -16.56
CA SER A 16 39.85 23.43 -16.86
C SER A 16 39.23 22.67 -15.69
N CYS A 17 39.73 22.88 -14.47
CA CYS A 17 39.18 22.24 -13.27
C CYS A 17 37.76 22.72 -12.96
N LYS A 18 37.47 24.01 -13.19
CA LYS A 18 36.14 24.56 -12.91
C LYS A 18 35.09 24.00 -13.87
N ASN A 19 35.40 23.93 -15.17
CA ASN A 19 34.48 23.35 -16.17
C ASN A 19 34.26 21.85 -15.97
N GLN A 20 35.28 21.11 -15.55
CA GLN A 20 35.15 19.68 -15.28
C GLN A 20 34.33 19.41 -14.02
N SER A 21 34.43 20.28 -13.00
CA SER A 21 33.59 20.21 -11.79
C SER A 21 32.12 20.49 -12.08
N GLU A 22 31.81 21.49 -12.89
CA GLU A 22 30.43 21.86 -13.25
C GLU A 22 29.77 20.77 -14.10
N LEU A 23 30.48 20.24 -15.12
CA LEU A 23 29.99 19.14 -15.96
C LEU A 23 29.77 17.84 -15.16
N ASN A 24 30.67 17.50 -14.25
CA ASN A 24 30.50 16.33 -13.38
C ASN A 24 29.34 16.49 -12.41
N THR A 25 29.02 17.72 -12.00
CA THR A 25 27.88 18.01 -11.12
C THR A 25 26.57 17.93 -11.89
N GLU A 26 26.51 18.45 -13.12
CA GLU A 26 25.32 18.32 -13.99
C GLU A 26 25.07 16.86 -14.40
N ILE A 27 26.12 16.09 -14.72
CA ILE A 27 25.99 14.66 -15.01
C ILE A 27 25.55 13.89 -13.75
N ALA A 28 26.14 14.16 -12.59
CA ALA A 28 25.72 13.53 -11.34
C ALA A 28 24.27 13.89 -10.97
N GLN A 29 23.83 15.13 -11.20
CA GLN A 29 22.45 15.55 -10.99
C GLN A 29 21.51 14.93 -12.02
N MET A 30 21.89 14.84 -13.29
CA MET A 30 21.08 14.16 -14.32
C MET A 30 21.00 12.65 -14.06
N GLU A 31 22.10 12.00 -13.70
CA GLU A 31 22.13 10.59 -13.29
C GLU A 31 21.36 10.38 -11.99
N GLU A 32 21.41 11.29 -11.01
CA GLU A 32 20.60 11.23 -9.79
C GLU A 32 19.12 11.46 -10.09
N THR A 33 18.78 12.32 -11.07
CA THR A 33 17.37 12.56 -11.46
C THR A 33 16.82 11.43 -12.34
N GLU A 34 17.64 10.82 -13.20
CA GLU A 34 17.30 9.61 -13.96
C GLU A 34 17.30 8.38 -13.06
N LEU A 35 18.24 8.24 -12.11
CA LEU A 35 18.18 7.21 -11.08
C LEU A 35 16.93 7.41 -10.24
N VAL A 36 16.60 8.61 -9.76
CA VAL A 36 15.38 8.85 -8.97
C VAL A 36 14.11 8.60 -9.81
N LYS A 37 14.15 8.81 -11.13
CA LYS A 37 13.07 8.39 -12.04
C LYS A 37 13.04 6.89 -12.36
N ILE A 38 14.16 6.17 -12.22
CA ILE A 38 14.33 4.75 -12.58
C ILE A 38 14.47 3.84 -11.32
N THR A 39 14.57 4.43 -10.13
CA THR A 39 14.58 3.78 -8.80
C THR A 39 13.34 4.11 -7.97
N GLN A 40 12.26 4.57 -8.60
CA GLN A 40 10.92 4.18 -8.16
C GLN A 40 10.59 2.78 -8.69
N THR A 41 11.27 1.78 -8.17
CA THR A 41 10.69 0.44 -8.01
C THR A 41 9.78 0.49 -6.77
N ASP A 42 8.76 1.35 -6.85
CA ASP A 42 7.69 1.59 -5.88
C ASP A 42 6.38 1.00 -6.44
N SER A 43 6.43 -0.22 -7.00
CA SER A 43 5.20 -0.83 -7.49
C SER A 43 4.28 -1.11 -6.31
N ILE A 44 2.97 -0.90 -6.50
CA ILE A 44 1.94 -1.27 -5.50
C ILE A 44 2.17 -2.68 -4.95
N SER A 45 2.71 -3.59 -5.77
CA SER A 45 3.05 -4.96 -5.37
C SER A 45 4.22 -5.04 -4.38
N GLU A 46 5.26 -4.21 -4.50
CA GLU A 46 6.39 -4.18 -3.57
C GLU A 46 5.96 -3.62 -2.22
N LEU A 47 5.23 -2.50 -2.23
CA LEU A 47 4.65 -1.91 -1.01
C LEU A 47 3.71 -2.90 -0.31
N TRP A 48 2.88 -3.61 -1.08
CA TRP A 48 2.03 -4.68 -0.57
C TRP A 48 2.84 -5.78 0.11
N ASN A 49 3.91 -6.27 -0.54
CA ASN A 49 4.75 -7.31 0.02
C ASN A 49 5.41 -6.88 1.33
N VAL A 50 5.93 -5.65 1.38
CA VAL A 50 6.50 -5.08 2.60
C VAL A 50 5.43 -5.02 3.70
N LEU A 51 4.25 -4.51 3.37
CA LEU A 51 3.14 -4.32 4.30
C LEU A 51 2.68 -5.64 4.93
N VAL A 52 2.34 -6.65 4.11
CA VAL A 52 1.64 -7.86 4.61
C VAL A 52 2.56 -9.06 4.82
N PHE A 53 3.68 -9.18 4.10
CA PHE A 53 4.56 -10.36 4.17
C PHE A 53 5.88 -10.10 4.88
N GLU A 54 6.43 -8.88 4.85
CA GLU A 54 7.70 -8.59 5.52
C GLU A 54 7.48 -8.08 6.95
N LYS A 55 6.69 -7.00 7.09
CA LYS A 55 6.46 -6.30 8.36
C LYS A 55 5.32 -6.94 9.15
N GLY A 56 4.12 -7.06 8.56
CA GLY A 56 2.95 -7.60 9.27
C GLY A 56 2.60 -6.77 10.51
N GLY A 57 1.84 -7.35 11.45
CA GLY A 57 1.42 -6.72 12.71
C GLY A 57 0.12 -7.31 13.28
N CYS A 58 -0.52 -6.71 14.30
CA CYS A 58 -1.90 -7.06 14.68
C CYS A 58 -2.87 -5.94 14.37
N LEU A 59 -4.00 -6.27 13.76
CA LEU A 59 -5.08 -5.35 13.44
C LEU A 59 -5.92 -4.89 14.64
N GLY A 60 -5.84 -5.52 15.81
CA GLY A 60 -6.39 -4.98 17.06
C GLY A 60 -7.89 -4.59 17.12
N GLY A 61 -8.72 -4.97 16.14
CA GLY A 61 -10.11 -4.48 16.00
C GLY A 61 -10.32 -3.50 14.83
N GLU A 62 -9.26 -3.09 14.15
CA GLU A 62 -9.22 -2.12 13.05
C GLU A 62 -9.44 -2.78 11.68
N GLN A 63 -9.96 -4.02 11.67
CA GLN A 63 -10.38 -4.68 10.45
C GLN A 63 -11.49 -3.89 9.75
N TYR A 64 -12.28 -3.11 10.49
CA TYR A 64 -13.49 -2.46 10.01
C TYR A 64 -13.43 -0.95 10.19
N VAL A 65 -14.05 -0.24 9.25
CA VAL A 65 -14.22 1.21 9.27
C VAL A 65 -15.45 1.53 10.11
N SER A 66 -15.28 2.30 11.20
CA SER A 66 -16.40 2.73 12.08
C SER A 66 -16.75 4.19 11.83
N GLU A 67 -17.94 4.48 11.28
CA GLU A 67 -18.45 5.84 11.08
C GLU A 67 -18.52 6.66 12.40
N THR A 68 -18.81 6.00 13.52
CA THR A 68 -18.94 6.64 14.84
C THR A 68 -17.61 7.03 15.49
N GLU A 69 -16.49 6.42 15.08
CA GLU A 69 -15.15 6.79 15.59
C GLU A 69 -14.45 7.89 14.77
N PHE A 70 -15.01 8.32 13.63
CA PHE A 70 -14.45 9.39 12.76
C PHE A 70 -14.36 10.79 13.39
N LYS A 71 -14.67 10.95 14.69
CA LYS A 71 -14.52 12.23 15.40
C LYS A 71 -13.14 12.43 16.03
N ARG A 72 -12.22 11.46 15.96
CA ARG A 72 -10.84 11.58 16.45
C ARG A 72 -9.87 10.86 15.53
N GLU A 73 -9.43 11.56 14.48
CA GLU A 73 -8.42 11.13 13.49
C GLU A 73 -8.77 9.83 12.74
N GLU A 74 -8.47 9.76 11.44
CA GLU A 74 -8.68 8.53 10.68
C GLU A 74 -7.78 7.44 11.26
N LYS A 75 -8.36 6.45 11.95
CA LYS A 75 -7.62 5.25 12.33
C LYS A 75 -7.27 4.50 11.03
N ALA A 76 -6.03 4.66 10.60
CA ALA A 76 -5.41 3.83 9.58
C ALA A 76 -5.48 2.35 9.98
N LEU A 77 -5.05 1.44 9.11
CA LEU A 77 -4.63 0.10 9.56
C LEU A 77 -3.38 0.31 10.44
N VAL A 78 -3.56 0.49 11.76
CA VAL A 78 -2.56 1.10 12.67
C VAL A 78 -1.33 0.21 12.86
N PHE A 79 -1.45 -1.08 12.58
CA PHE A 79 -0.34 -2.02 12.74
C PHE A 79 0.90 -1.66 11.91
N SER A 80 0.75 -0.80 10.89
CA SER A 80 1.83 -0.36 10.03
C SER A 80 1.58 1.03 9.45
N GLU A 81 1.16 2.01 10.26
CA GLU A 81 0.73 3.36 9.79
C GLU A 81 1.63 3.96 8.70
N LYS A 82 2.96 3.89 8.88
CA LYS A 82 3.93 4.36 7.89
C LYS A 82 3.77 3.66 6.54
N TYR A 83 3.82 2.33 6.52
CA TYR A 83 3.78 1.54 5.29
C TYR A 83 2.37 1.50 4.69
N TRP A 84 1.34 1.56 5.54
CA TRP A 84 -0.04 1.74 5.12
C TRP A 84 -0.19 3.07 4.40
N LYS A 85 0.32 4.18 4.97
CA LYS A 85 0.27 5.50 4.33
C LYS A 85 0.98 5.48 2.97
N GLU A 86 2.21 4.96 2.92
CA GLU A 86 2.96 4.83 1.66
C GLU A 86 2.18 3.99 0.62
N PHE A 87 1.52 2.92 1.04
CA PHE A 87 0.68 2.09 0.18
C PHE A 87 -0.60 2.83 -0.27
N SER A 88 -1.33 3.46 0.65
CA SER A 88 -2.62 4.10 0.41
C SER A 88 -2.54 5.43 -0.34
N ASP A 89 -1.36 6.07 -0.36
CA ASP A 89 -1.10 7.29 -1.15
C ASP A 89 -1.07 7.02 -2.67
N ASN A 90 -1.09 5.75 -3.10
CA ASN A 90 -1.22 5.38 -4.50
C ASN A 90 -2.62 5.69 -5.06
N ASP A 91 -2.73 5.72 -6.39
CA ASP A 91 -4.00 5.94 -7.08
C ASP A 91 -5.06 4.90 -6.66
N LYS A 92 -6.23 5.39 -6.26
CA LYS A 92 -7.34 4.59 -5.70
C LYS A 92 -7.84 3.51 -6.67
N GLU A 93 -7.93 3.82 -7.96
CA GLU A 93 -8.36 2.87 -8.99
C GLU A 93 -7.32 1.76 -9.16
N LYS A 94 -6.04 2.11 -9.30
CA LYS A 94 -4.93 1.14 -9.39
C LYS A 94 -4.85 0.24 -8.16
N LEU A 95 -5.00 0.81 -6.97
CA LEU A 95 -5.05 0.06 -5.72
C LEU A 95 -6.23 -0.91 -5.71
N THR A 96 -7.41 -0.45 -6.10
CA THR A 96 -8.62 -1.28 -6.14
C THR A 96 -8.44 -2.49 -7.05
N GLU A 97 -7.97 -2.28 -8.28
CA GLU A 97 -7.73 -3.38 -9.21
C GLU A 97 -6.63 -4.32 -8.72
N PHE A 98 -5.54 -3.79 -8.17
CA PHE A 98 -4.50 -4.61 -7.57
C PHE A 98 -5.04 -5.49 -6.44
N LEU A 99 -5.78 -4.91 -5.49
CA LEU A 99 -6.32 -5.63 -4.32
C LEU A 99 -7.35 -6.68 -4.75
N ILE A 100 -8.17 -6.39 -5.76
CA ILE A 100 -9.10 -7.38 -6.33
C ILE A 100 -8.37 -8.63 -6.83
N THR A 101 -7.18 -8.47 -7.43
CA THR A 101 -6.38 -9.63 -7.91
C THR A 101 -5.92 -10.55 -6.76
N LYS A 102 -5.92 -10.06 -5.51
CA LYS A 102 -5.48 -10.81 -4.33
C LYS A 102 -6.61 -11.56 -3.62
N LEU A 103 -7.88 -11.30 -3.95
CA LEU A 103 -9.03 -11.83 -3.20
C LEU A 103 -9.09 -13.37 -3.15
N SER A 104 -8.56 -14.08 -4.16
CA SER A 104 -8.52 -15.54 -4.16
C SER A 104 -7.31 -16.13 -3.45
N ASP A 105 -6.34 -15.30 -3.05
CA ASP A 105 -5.08 -15.75 -2.50
C ASP A 105 -5.21 -16.10 -1.01
N THR A 106 -5.09 -17.38 -0.70
CA THR A 106 -5.19 -17.92 0.66
C THR A 106 -3.87 -17.96 1.41
N THR A 107 -2.79 -17.43 0.85
CA THR A 107 -1.46 -17.41 1.48
C THR A 107 -1.53 -16.66 2.80
N LYS A 108 -0.98 -17.26 3.85
CA LYS A 108 -0.92 -16.63 5.18
C LYS A 108 0.08 -15.48 5.19
N THR A 109 -0.36 -14.34 5.69
CA THR A 109 0.45 -13.13 5.86
C THR A 109 1.10 -13.12 7.24
N LYS A 110 1.97 -12.13 7.50
CA LYS A 110 2.45 -11.83 8.85
C LYS A 110 1.50 -10.93 9.64
N VAL A 111 0.34 -10.59 9.08
CA VAL A 111 -0.69 -9.81 9.78
C VAL A 111 -1.61 -10.75 10.55
N HIS A 112 -1.84 -10.43 11.81
CA HIS A 112 -2.72 -11.16 12.70
C HIS A 112 -3.99 -10.36 12.97
N THR A 113 -5.13 -11.05 12.96
CA THR A 113 -6.41 -10.48 13.38
C THR A 113 -6.76 -11.02 14.76
N CYS A 114 -6.44 -10.23 15.79
CA CYS A 114 -6.74 -10.56 17.18
C CYS A 114 -8.28 -10.78 17.35
N PRO A 115 -8.75 -11.76 18.14
CA PRO A 115 -8.01 -12.76 18.94
C PRO A 115 -7.73 -14.09 18.20
N PHE A 116 -7.95 -14.18 16.90
CA PHE A 116 -8.05 -15.45 16.20
C PHE A 116 -6.75 -15.86 15.49
N PHE A 117 -6.62 -15.56 14.20
CA PHE A 117 -5.62 -16.18 13.33
C PHE A 117 -4.84 -15.16 12.50
N GLY A 118 -3.74 -15.61 11.90
CA GLY A 118 -3.09 -14.88 10.81
C GLY A 118 -4.04 -14.70 9.63
N ALA A 119 -4.17 -13.47 9.15
CA ALA A 119 -4.93 -13.12 7.98
C ALA A 119 -4.29 -13.73 6.73
N THR A 120 -5.11 -14.17 5.79
CA THR A 120 -4.70 -14.49 4.43
C THR A 120 -4.52 -13.22 3.61
N ASN A 121 -3.83 -13.37 2.48
CA ASN A 121 -3.58 -12.27 1.56
C ASN A 121 -4.91 -11.68 1.02
N GLY A 122 -5.87 -12.54 0.68
CA GLY A 122 -7.21 -12.12 0.25
C GLY A 122 -8.00 -11.40 1.35
N GLU A 123 -7.90 -11.83 2.62
CA GLU A 123 -8.52 -11.10 3.74
C GLU A 123 -7.91 -9.70 3.90
N MET A 124 -6.58 -9.61 3.88
CA MET A 124 -5.90 -8.32 3.94
C MET A 124 -6.31 -7.41 2.79
N ALA A 125 -6.53 -7.97 1.61
CA ALA A 125 -6.98 -7.21 0.46
C ALA A 125 -8.37 -6.61 0.69
N VAL A 126 -9.29 -7.37 1.29
CA VAL A 126 -10.61 -6.84 1.67
C VAL A 126 -10.49 -5.75 2.72
N TYR A 127 -9.73 -5.95 3.80
CA TYR A 127 -9.56 -4.91 4.82
C TYR A 127 -8.99 -3.63 4.22
N SER A 128 -8.01 -3.75 3.33
CA SER A 128 -7.43 -2.60 2.62
C SER A 128 -8.46 -1.90 1.72
N LEU A 129 -9.28 -2.66 0.98
CA LEU A 129 -10.38 -2.11 0.18
C LEU A 129 -11.38 -1.35 1.06
N GLN A 130 -11.74 -1.87 2.23
CA GLN A 130 -12.66 -1.19 3.14
C GLN A 130 -12.12 0.16 3.58
N HIS A 131 -10.85 0.23 3.94
CA HIS A 131 -10.21 1.48 4.38
C HIS A 131 -10.05 2.49 3.25
N ILE A 132 -9.66 2.04 2.05
CA ILE A 132 -9.51 2.89 0.86
C ILE A 132 -10.87 3.46 0.40
N HIS A 133 -11.93 2.66 0.50
CA HIS A 133 -13.29 3.06 0.08
C HIS A 133 -14.14 3.60 1.22
N LYS A 134 -13.66 3.52 2.46
CA LYS A 134 -14.39 3.85 3.69
C LYS A 134 -15.75 3.14 3.80
N LYS A 135 -15.80 1.87 3.40
CA LYS A 135 -17.02 1.06 3.33
C LYS A 135 -16.73 -0.40 3.65
N ASN A 136 -17.41 -0.97 4.64
CA ASN A 136 -17.16 -2.37 5.01
C ASN A 136 -17.81 -3.33 4.01
N TRP A 137 -17.26 -4.55 3.89
CA TRP A 137 -17.80 -5.55 2.96
C TRP A 137 -19.24 -5.96 3.30
N PHE A 138 -19.63 -5.89 4.59
CA PHE A 138 -20.99 -6.19 5.04
C PHE A 138 -21.94 -4.99 4.93
N ASP A 139 -21.44 -3.78 4.62
CA ASP A 139 -22.30 -2.61 4.38
C ASP A 139 -22.97 -2.66 2.99
N PHE A 140 -22.46 -3.51 2.09
CA PHE A 140 -23.13 -3.79 0.82
C PHE A 140 -24.44 -4.54 1.04
N SER A 141 -25.50 -4.16 0.31
CA SER A 141 -26.82 -4.81 0.37
C SER A 141 -26.79 -6.33 0.23
N ASP A 142 -25.83 -6.81 -0.54
CA ASP A 142 -25.60 -8.20 -0.87
C ASP A 142 -24.99 -9.04 0.26
N PHE A 143 -24.44 -8.37 1.27
CA PHE A 143 -23.78 -8.96 2.44
C PHE A 143 -24.31 -8.37 3.76
N LYS A 144 -25.39 -7.58 3.73
CA LYS A 144 -25.98 -6.94 4.91
C LYS A 144 -26.40 -7.91 6.01
N GLU A 145 -26.67 -9.17 5.66
CA GLU A 145 -27.01 -10.22 6.63
C GLU A 145 -25.91 -10.45 7.66
N TYR A 146 -24.66 -10.11 7.33
CA TYR A 146 -23.51 -10.25 8.21
C TYR A 146 -23.35 -9.09 9.19
N GLN A 147 -24.01 -7.95 8.97
CA GLN A 147 -23.93 -6.78 9.85
C GLN A 147 -24.56 -7.03 11.22
N GLU A 148 -25.68 -7.74 11.24
CA GLU A 148 -26.45 -8.06 12.46
C GLU A 148 -26.21 -9.50 12.93
N LYS A 149 -25.33 -10.24 12.26
CA LYS A 149 -25.08 -11.64 12.58
C LYS A 149 -24.35 -11.75 13.92
N GLU A 150 -24.93 -12.49 14.86
CA GLU A 150 -24.32 -12.74 16.16
C GLU A 150 -23.08 -13.63 16.05
N TYR A 151 -22.09 -13.35 16.90
CA TYR A 151 -20.83 -14.06 16.91
C TYR A 151 -21.02 -15.32 17.75
N GLY A 152 -21.00 -16.48 17.11
CA GLY A 152 -21.22 -17.75 17.80
C GLY A 152 -19.98 -18.24 18.53
N ASN A 153 -18.96 -18.66 17.77
CA ASN A 153 -17.75 -19.29 18.30
C ASN A 153 -16.53 -18.99 17.41
N ALA A 154 -15.37 -19.56 17.71
CA ALA A 154 -14.13 -19.30 16.94
C ALA A 154 -14.22 -19.63 15.43
N THR A 155 -15.15 -20.49 15.02
CA THR A 155 -15.42 -20.86 13.63
C THR A 155 -16.62 -20.13 13.01
N ASP A 156 -17.38 -19.40 13.82
CA ASP A 156 -18.56 -18.64 13.42
C ASP A 156 -18.44 -17.20 13.91
N GLN A 157 -17.57 -16.47 13.22
CA GLN A 157 -17.18 -15.10 13.53
C GLN A 157 -16.79 -14.36 12.23
N PRO A 158 -16.77 -13.02 12.20
CA PRO A 158 -16.64 -12.22 10.98
C PRO A 158 -15.48 -12.57 10.06
N GLN A 159 -14.30 -12.88 10.60
CA GLN A 159 -13.14 -13.30 9.81
C GLN A 159 -13.41 -14.62 9.10
N MET A 160 -14.02 -15.60 9.78
CA MET A 160 -14.36 -16.89 9.17
C MET A 160 -15.44 -16.75 8.10
N TRP A 161 -16.42 -15.86 8.32
CA TRP A 161 -17.43 -15.55 7.31
C TRP A 161 -16.80 -14.96 6.06
N LEU A 162 -15.91 -13.98 6.23
CA LEU A 162 -15.18 -13.39 5.12
C LEU A 162 -14.31 -14.42 4.38
N GLN A 163 -13.57 -15.27 5.11
CA GLN A 163 -12.79 -16.33 4.48
C GLN A 163 -13.66 -17.30 3.67
N ASN A 164 -14.88 -17.59 4.12
CA ASN A 164 -15.81 -18.45 3.38
C ASN A 164 -16.32 -17.77 2.11
N ILE A 165 -16.67 -16.48 2.19
CA ILE A 165 -17.01 -15.65 1.02
C ILE A 165 -15.86 -15.64 0.01
N LEU A 166 -14.62 -15.47 0.46
CA LEU A 166 -13.45 -15.42 -0.43
C LEU A 166 -13.13 -16.78 -1.06
N LYS A 167 -13.39 -17.90 -0.37
CA LYS A 167 -13.25 -19.25 -0.93
C LYS A 167 -14.30 -19.53 -2.02
N ASN A 168 -15.50 -18.96 -1.89
CA ASN A 168 -16.56 -19.09 -2.87
C ASN A 168 -16.30 -18.18 -4.08
N GLU A 169 -16.01 -18.75 -5.25
CA GLU A 169 -15.70 -17.97 -6.45
C GLU A 169 -16.82 -16.99 -6.85
N LYS A 170 -18.08 -17.39 -6.73
CA LYS A 170 -19.22 -16.54 -7.10
C LYS A 170 -19.33 -15.34 -6.16
N GLU A 171 -19.24 -15.56 -4.87
CA GLU A 171 -19.34 -14.49 -3.86
C GLU A 171 -18.11 -13.58 -3.89
N ARG A 172 -16.91 -14.15 -4.08
CA ARG A 172 -15.68 -13.38 -4.29
C ARG A 172 -15.76 -12.46 -5.51
N LYS A 173 -16.23 -12.96 -6.66
CA LYS A 173 -16.42 -12.13 -7.87
C LYS A 173 -17.44 -11.01 -7.63
N LYS A 174 -18.52 -11.32 -6.94
CA LYS A 174 -19.54 -10.35 -6.54
C LYS A 174 -18.96 -9.24 -5.66
N LEU A 175 -18.15 -9.59 -4.65
CA LEU A 175 -17.48 -8.62 -3.79
C LEU A 175 -16.52 -7.72 -4.59
N ALA A 176 -15.77 -8.28 -5.53
CA ALA A 176 -14.89 -7.52 -6.40
C ALA A 176 -15.67 -6.49 -7.26
N GLU A 177 -16.79 -6.90 -7.85
CA GLU A 177 -17.65 -6.02 -8.64
C GLU A 177 -18.26 -4.88 -7.81
N LEU A 178 -18.63 -5.14 -6.56
CA LEU A 178 -19.16 -4.12 -5.66
C LEU A 178 -18.12 -3.03 -5.38
N TYR A 179 -16.89 -3.39 -5.02
CA TYR A 179 -15.83 -2.38 -4.82
C TYR A 179 -15.42 -1.63 -6.09
N ARG A 180 -15.54 -2.25 -7.27
CA ARG A 180 -15.34 -1.51 -8.54
C ARG A 180 -16.40 -0.43 -8.75
N LYS A 181 -17.65 -0.70 -8.37
CA LYS A 181 -18.74 0.28 -8.51
C LYS A 181 -18.54 1.49 -7.59
N GLU A 182 -17.92 1.31 -6.43
CA GLU A 182 -17.55 2.40 -5.52
C GLU A 182 -16.49 3.37 -6.10
N LEU A 183 -15.86 3.05 -7.23
CA LEU A 183 -15.01 4.02 -7.94
C LEU A 183 -15.82 5.04 -8.75
N THR A 184 -17.09 4.72 -9.06
CA THR A 184 -17.95 5.51 -9.95
C THR A 184 -19.11 6.21 -9.24
N GLU A 185 -19.31 5.92 -7.96
CA GLU A 185 -20.33 6.54 -7.08
C GLU A 185 -19.73 7.71 -6.29
#